data_AF-A0A1B6DPK4-F1
#
_entry.id   AF-A0A1B6DPK4-F1
#
_cell.length_a   1.000
_cell.length_b   1.000
_cell.length_c   1.000
_cell.angle_alpha   90.00
_cell.angle_beta   90.00
_cell.angle_gamma   90.00
#
_symmetry.space_group_name_H-M   'P 1'
#
loop_
_entity.id
_entity.type
_entity.pdbx_description
1 polymer ?
#
loop_
_entity_poly.entity_id
_entity_poly.type
_entity_poly.pdbx_seq_one_letter_code
_entity_poly.pdbx_strand_id
1 'polypeptide(L)'
;MKKCEIYESFKNIIFFQKKSVSEEKRRTNSLITAFDALLWQGLASVVIPGFTINRICWATHHFLLNVNKIFKVSKQANKIITVATGLASIPLIIKPIDHAVDYCLDNTIRPLVKTYDR
;
A
#
# COMPACT_ATOMS: atom_id res chain seq x y z
N MET A 1 -59.30 -8.70 10.14
CA MET A 1 -58.08 -9.27 10.75
C MET A 1 -57.05 -9.75 9.73
N LYS A 2 -57.38 -10.64 8.78
CA LYS A 2 -56.42 -11.23 7.82
C LYS A 2 -55.61 -10.24 6.95
N LYS A 3 -56.15 -9.05 6.66
CA LYS A 3 -55.47 -8.04 5.82
C LYS A 3 -54.24 -7.41 6.50
N CYS A 4 -54.22 -7.32 7.83
CA CYS A 4 -53.06 -6.80 8.58
C CYS A 4 -51.92 -7.82 8.70
N GLU A 5 -52.22 -9.11 8.86
CA GLU A 5 -51.18 -10.17 8.92
C GLU A 5 -50.41 -10.29 7.59
N ILE A 6 -51.13 -10.18 6.47
CA ILE A 6 -50.51 -10.20 5.13
C ILE A 6 -49.60 -8.99 4.95
N TYR A 7 -50.03 -7.81 5.42
CA TYR A 7 -49.22 -6.57 5.32
C TYR A 7 -47.95 -6.65 6.17
N GLU A 8 -48.03 -7.17 7.40
CA GLU A 8 -46.86 -7.37 8.25
C GLU A 8 -45.90 -8.45 7.70
N SER A 9 -46.42 -9.54 7.12
CA SER A 9 -45.56 -10.52 6.41
C SER A 9 -44.82 -9.88 5.24
N PHE A 10 -45.51 -9.08 4.42
CA PHE A 10 -44.88 -8.40 3.28
C PHE A 10 -43.81 -7.40 3.73
N LYS A 11 -44.08 -6.65 4.80
CA LYS A 11 -43.14 -5.69 5.40
C LYS A 11 -41.89 -6.38 5.94
N ASN A 12 -42.05 -7.53 6.59
CA ASN A 12 -40.92 -8.32 7.10
C ASN A 12 -40.04 -8.89 5.97
N ILE A 13 -40.63 -9.34 4.86
CA ILE A 13 -39.87 -9.82 3.69
C ILE A 13 -39.05 -8.68 3.07
N ILE A 14 -39.65 -7.52 2.86
CA ILE A 14 -38.95 -6.34 2.33
C ILE A 14 -37.84 -5.89 3.29
N PHE A 15 -38.11 -5.87 4.60
CA PHE A 15 -37.11 -5.54 5.61
C PHE A 15 -35.93 -6.53 5.61
N PHE A 16 -36.22 -7.83 5.51
CA PHE A 16 -35.20 -8.88 5.46
C PHE A 16 -34.35 -8.79 4.19
N GLN A 17 -34.97 -8.58 3.03
CA GLN A 17 -34.26 -8.36 1.76
C GLN A 17 -33.36 -7.10 1.83
N LYS A 18 -33.88 -6.01 2.40
CA LYS A 18 -33.10 -4.78 2.56
C LYS A 18 -31.91 -4.99 3.51
N LYS A 19 -32.09 -5.77 4.57
CA LYS A 19 -31.03 -6.13 5.51
C LYS A 19 -29.96 -7.01 4.87
N SER A 20 -30.34 -8.05 4.13
CA SER A 20 -29.37 -8.94 3.46
C SER A 20 -28.52 -8.20 2.43
N VAL A 21 -29.14 -7.34 1.61
CA VAL A 21 -28.43 -6.48 0.64
C VAL A 21 -27.49 -5.52 1.35
N SER A 22 -27.89 -4.93 2.49
CA SER A 22 -27.01 -4.03 3.26
C SER A 22 -25.81 -4.75 3.90
N GLU A 23 -26.00 -5.97 4.37
CA GLU A 23 -24.93 -6.78 4.98
C GLU A 23 -23.95 -7.29 3.92
N GLU A 24 -24.45 -7.69 2.75
CA GLU A 24 -23.62 -8.00 1.59
C GLU A 24 -22.79 -6.76 1.19
N LYS A 25 -23.43 -5.58 1.12
CA LYS A 25 -22.76 -4.31 0.82
C LYS A 25 -21.62 -4.02 1.80
N ARG A 26 -21.88 -4.17 3.10
CA ARG A 26 -20.88 -4.00 4.15
C ARG A 26 -19.72 -4.99 4.05
N ARG A 27 -20.00 -6.26 3.72
CA ARG A 27 -18.95 -7.29 3.60
C ARG A 27 -17.97 -6.99 2.48
N THR A 28 -18.45 -6.66 1.29
CA THR A 28 -17.56 -6.33 0.17
C THR A 28 -16.76 -5.05 0.45
N ASN A 29 -17.38 -4.04 1.08
CA ASN A 29 -16.67 -2.83 1.52
C ASN A 29 -15.52 -3.14 2.48
N SER A 30 -15.78 -3.98 3.49
CA SER A 30 -14.76 -4.40 4.44
C SER A 30 -13.63 -5.18 3.75
N LEU A 31 -13.95 -6.03 2.76
CA LEU A 31 -12.95 -6.75 1.98
C LEU A 31 -12.09 -5.81 1.14
N ILE A 32 -12.70 -4.85 0.44
CA ILE A 32 -11.96 -3.85 -0.36
C ILE A 32 -11.02 -3.06 0.54
N THR A 33 -11.50 -2.61 1.70
CA THR A 33 -10.69 -1.87 2.68
C THR A 33 -9.54 -2.72 3.22
N ALA A 34 -9.76 -4.02 3.45
CA ALA A 34 -8.71 -4.92 3.90
C ALA A 34 -7.62 -5.12 2.83
N PHE A 35 -8.01 -5.28 1.55
CA PHE A 35 -7.07 -5.35 0.45
C PHE A 35 -6.27 -4.06 0.27
N ASP A 36 -6.93 -2.92 0.42
CA ASP A 36 -6.30 -1.60 0.37
C ASP A 36 -5.20 -1.46 1.44
N ALA A 37 -5.52 -1.80 2.69
CA ALA A 37 -4.56 -1.77 3.78
C ALA A 37 -3.39 -2.75 3.57
N LEU A 38 -3.65 -3.94 3.03
CA LEU A 38 -2.61 -4.93 2.71
C LEU A 38 -1.66 -4.43 1.61
N LEU A 39 -2.21 -3.79 0.57
CA LEU A 39 -1.42 -3.21 -0.51
C LEU A 39 -0.59 -2.02 0.00
N TRP A 40 -1.21 -1.12 0.76
CA TRP A 40 -0.51 0.01 1.38
C TRP A 40 0.66 -0.47 2.24
N GLN A 41 0.43 -1.43 3.14
CA GLN A 41 1.47 -1.98 3.99
C GLN A 41 2.58 -2.69 3.21
N GLY A 42 2.23 -3.51 2.21
CA GLY A 42 3.20 -4.23 1.40
C GLY A 42 4.07 -3.29 0.57
N LEU A 43 3.47 -2.27 -0.03
CA LEU A 43 4.16 -1.28 -0.86
C LEU A 43 5.03 -0.34 0.00
N ALA A 44 4.47 0.25 1.04
CA ALA A 44 5.16 1.22 1.88
C ALA A 44 6.32 0.61 2.67
N SER A 45 6.16 -0.61 3.19
CA SER A 45 7.15 -1.20 4.11
C SER A 45 8.16 -2.14 3.43
N VAL A 46 7.78 -2.85 2.35
CA VAL A 46 8.61 -3.95 1.82
C VAL A 46 9.09 -3.67 0.41
N VAL A 47 8.15 -3.46 -0.53
CA VAL A 47 8.49 -3.42 -1.96
C VAL A 47 9.31 -2.18 -2.31
N ILE A 48 8.84 -0.99 -1.94
CA ILE A 48 9.48 0.26 -2.36
C ILE A 48 10.79 0.52 -1.60
N PRO A 49 10.87 0.35 -0.27
CA PRO A 49 12.15 0.48 0.44
C PRO A 49 13.19 -0.54 -0.04
N GLY A 50 12.78 -1.81 -0.25
CA GLY A 50 13.68 -2.87 -0.71
C GLY A 50 14.27 -2.59 -2.10
N PHE A 51 13.43 -2.13 -3.04
CA PHE A 51 13.88 -1.73 -4.37
C PHE A 51 14.81 -0.50 -4.32
N THR A 52 14.46 0.49 -3.51
CA THR A 52 15.21 1.76 -3.43
C THR A 52 16.60 1.54 -2.83
N ILE A 53 16.70 0.79 -1.73
CA ILE A 53 18.00 0.45 -1.11
C ILE A 53 18.87 -0.34 -2.08
N ASN A 54 18.31 -1.32 -2.81
CA ASN A 54 19.06 -2.07 -3.82
C ASN A 54 19.60 -1.14 -4.92
N ARG A 55 18.80 -0.17 -5.37
CA ARG A 55 19.26 0.84 -6.34
C ARG A 55 20.33 1.76 -5.80
N ILE A 56 20.26 2.16 -4.53
CA ILE A 56 21.26 3.00 -3.89
C ILE A 56 22.57 2.24 -3.70
N CYS A 57 22.52 1.01 -3.23
CA CYS A 57 23.70 0.15 -3.10
C CYS A 57 24.36 -0.08 -4.47
N TRP A 58 23.58 -0.36 -5.51
CA TRP A 58 24.10 -0.46 -6.88
C TRP A 58 24.75 0.86 -7.31
N ALA A 59 24.06 2.00 -7.13
CA ALA A 59 24.58 3.30 -7.56
C ALA A 59 25.88 3.67 -6.83
N THR A 60 25.91 3.41 -5.53
CA THR A 60 27.08 3.63 -4.68
C THR A 60 28.23 2.72 -5.11
N HIS A 61 27.97 1.44 -5.39
CA HIS A 61 28.99 0.52 -5.87
C HIS A 61 29.57 0.95 -7.23
N HIS A 62 28.73 1.32 -8.19
CA HIS A 62 29.17 1.82 -9.50
C HIS A 62 29.96 3.12 -9.39
N PHE A 63 29.51 4.04 -8.54
CA PHE A 63 30.25 5.26 -8.25
C PHE A 63 31.63 4.94 -7.64
N LEU A 64 31.69 4.06 -6.64
CA LEU A 64 32.93 3.63 -6.01
C LEU A 64 33.87 2.89 -6.98
N LEU A 65 33.37 2.13 -7.94
CA LEU A 65 34.20 1.53 -8.99
C LEU A 65 34.89 2.60 -9.85
N ASN A 66 34.20 3.70 -10.16
CA ASN A 66 34.78 4.82 -10.90
C ASN A 66 35.79 5.60 -10.04
N VAL A 67 35.50 5.83 -8.75
CA VAL A 67 36.42 6.50 -7.82
C VAL A 67 37.66 5.64 -7.55
N ASN A 68 37.53 4.31 -7.46
CA ASN A 68 38.66 3.39 -7.29
C ASN A 68 39.67 3.44 -8.43
N LYS A 69 39.23 3.72 -9.66
CA LYS A 69 40.14 3.90 -10.79
C LYS A 69 41.06 5.11 -10.59
N ILE A 70 40.61 6.11 -9.82
CA ILE A 70 41.32 7.37 -9.60
C ILE A 70 42.11 7.33 -8.27
N PHE A 71 41.51 6.84 -7.18
CA PHE A 71 42.05 6.94 -5.82
C PHE A 71 42.57 5.63 -5.22
N LYS A 72 42.49 4.48 -5.93
CA LYS A 72 42.91 3.14 -5.44
C LYS A 72 42.46 2.86 -3.99
N VAL A 73 41.15 2.92 -3.74
CA VAL A 73 40.60 2.73 -2.39
C VAL A 73 40.54 1.24 -2.05
N SER A 74 40.85 0.87 -0.80
CA SER A 74 40.79 -0.53 -0.33
C SER A 74 39.38 -1.14 -0.49
N LYS A 75 39.30 -2.42 -0.85
CA LYS A 75 38.04 -3.18 -0.99
C LYS A 75 37.18 -3.17 0.29
N GLN A 76 37.80 -3.06 1.47
CA GLN A 76 37.07 -2.99 2.76
C GLN A 76 36.39 -1.62 2.94
N ALA A 77 37.08 -0.53 2.62
CA ALA A 77 36.50 0.81 2.68
C ALA A 77 35.31 0.97 1.72
N ASN A 78 35.39 0.40 0.52
CA ASN A 78 34.28 0.40 -0.44
C ASN A 78 33.01 -0.29 0.13
N LYS A 79 33.17 -1.40 0.85
CA LYS A 79 32.03 -2.09 1.51
C LYS A 79 31.43 -1.23 2.61
N ILE A 80 32.26 -0.64 3.46
CA ILE A 80 31.80 0.23 4.57
C ILE A 80 31.05 1.44 4.01
N ILE A 81 31.58 2.10 2.98
CA ILE A 81 30.94 3.26 2.36
C ILE A 81 29.59 2.86 1.73
N THR A 82 29.53 1.72 1.06
CA THR A 82 28.27 1.24 0.46
C THR A 82 27.21 0.97 1.52
N VAL A 83 27.58 0.30 2.62
CA VAL A 83 26.65 0.00 3.73
C VAL A 83 26.23 1.27 4.46
N ALA A 84 27.19 2.16 4.78
CA ALA A 84 26.90 3.43 5.44
C ALA A 84 25.97 4.31 4.60
N THR A 85 26.16 4.34 3.27
CA THR A 85 25.29 5.08 2.34
C THR A 85 23.88 4.48 2.29
N GLY A 86 23.78 3.15 2.23
CA GLY A 86 22.50 2.45 2.32
C GLY A 86 21.75 2.78 3.62
N LEU A 87 22.44 2.74 4.76
CA LEU A 87 21.85 3.04 6.07
C LEU A 87 21.45 4.52 6.21
N ALA A 88 22.30 5.44 5.73
CA ALA A 88 22.05 6.87 5.75
C ALA A 88 20.89 7.28 4.81
N SER A 89 20.59 6.48 3.80
CA SER A 89 19.49 6.75 2.87
C SER A 89 18.11 6.48 3.47
N ILE A 90 18.00 5.62 4.49
CA ILE A 90 16.74 5.26 5.15
C ILE A 90 15.92 6.49 5.57
N PRO A 91 16.45 7.46 6.34
CA PRO A 91 15.68 8.66 6.73
C PRO A 91 15.26 9.57 5.57
N LEU A 92 15.94 9.51 4.42
CA LEU A 92 15.62 10.31 3.24
C LEU A 92 14.52 9.68 2.38
N ILE A 93 14.38 8.36 2.44
CA ILE A 93 13.49 7.59 1.57
C ILE A 93 12.07 7.47 2.14
N ILE A 94 11.92 7.41 3.47
CA ILE A 94 10.63 7.07 4.11
C ILE A 94 9.50 8.06 3.76
N LYS A 95 9.72 9.37 3.94
CA LYS A 95 8.69 10.39 3.71
C LYS A 95 8.21 10.48 2.25
N PRO A 96 9.08 10.49 1.22
CA PRO A 96 8.61 10.53 -0.16
C PRO A 96 7.95 9.22 -0.61
N ILE A 97 8.30 8.07 -0.02
CA ILE A 97 7.59 6.81 -0.28
C ILE A 97 6.16 6.89 0.27
N ASP A 98 6.00 7.31 1.52
CA ASP A 98 4.69 7.38 2.18
C ASP A 98 3.71 8.23 1.34
N HIS A 99 4.14 9.43 0.94
CA HIS A 99 3.36 10.30 0.05
C HIS A 99 3.10 9.70 -1.35
N ALA A 100 4.03 8.93 -1.90
CA ALA A 100 3.86 8.31 -3.21
C ALA A 100 2.88 7.12 -3.18
N VAL A 101 2.92 6.32 -2.11
CA VAL A 101 1.99 5.21 -1.89
C VAL A 101 0.60 5.76 -1.64
N ASP A 102 0.46 6.78 -0.79
CA ASP A 102 -0.81 7.47 -0.55
C ASP A 102 -1.39 8.05 -1.85
N TYR A 103 -0.56 8.71 -2.66
CA TYR A 103 -0.98 9.21 -3.97
C TYR A 103 -1.40 8.08 -4.93
N CYS A 104 -0.71 6.94 -4.92
CA CYS A 104 -1.04 5.80 -5.77
C CYS A 104 -2.37 5.15 -5.36
N LEU A 105 -2.58 4.92 -4.06
CA LEU A 105 -3.84 4.43 -3.50
C LEU A 105 -4.99 5.41 -3.76
N ASP A 106 -4.73 6.71 -3.62
CA ASP A 106 -5.72 7.75 -3.86
C ASP A 106 -6.20 7.80 -5.31
N ASN A 107 -5.33 7.47 -6.27
CA ASN A 107 -5.66 7.45 -7.69
C ASN A 107 -6.21 6.10 -8.18
N THR A 108 -5.95 5.00 -7.46
CA THR A 108 -6.36 3.65 -7.88
C THR A 108 -7.55 3.11 -7.09
N ILE A 109 -7.49 3.16 -5.76
CA ILE A 109 -8.47 2.51 -4.88
C ILE A 109 -9.59 3.46 -4.48
N ARG A 110 -9.31 4.75 -4.27
CA ARG A 110 -10.33 5.75 -3.91
C ARG A 110 -11.47 5.91 -4.94
N PRO A 111 -11.23 5.83 -6.26
CA PRO A 111 -12.31 5.79 -7.26
C PRO A 111 -13.15 4.50 -7.17
N LEU A 112 -12.52 3.36 -6.86
CA LEU A 112 -13.19 2.07 -6.69
C LEU A 112 -14.06 2.03 -5.42
N VAL A 113 -13.59 2.63 -4.32
CA VAL A 113 -14.35 2.77 -3.07
C VAL A 113 -15.52 3.74 -3.23
N LYS A 114 -15.32 4.89 -3.90
CA LYS A 114 -16.43 5.84 -4.20
C LYS A 114 -17.51 5.24 -5.10
N THR A 115 -17.14 4.32 -5.99
CA THR A 115 -18.09 3.63 -6.88
C THR A 115 -18.98 2.65 -6.11
N TYR A 116 -18.46 2.09 -5.01
CA TYR A 116 -19.22 1.17 -4.17
C TYR A 116 -20.17 1.90 -3.21
N ASP A 117 -19.90 3.15 -2.86
CA ASP A 117 -20.74 3.96 -1.97
C ASP A 117 -21.96 4.63 -2.65
N ARG A 118 -22.18 4.36 -3.95
CA ARG A 118 -23.41 4.75 -4.67
C ARG A 118 -24.45 3.62 -4.70
#